data_AF-A0A537AIL4-F1
#
_entry.id   AF-A0A537AIL4-F1
#
_cell.length_a   1.000
_cell.length_b   1.000
_cell.length_c   1.000
_cell.angle_alpha   90.00
_cell.angle_beta   90.00
_cell.angle_gamma   90.00
#
_symmetry.space_group_name_H-M   'P 1'
#
loop_
_entity.id
_entity.type
_entity.pdbx_description
1 polymer ?
#
loop_
_entity_poly.entity_id
_entity_poly.type
_entity_poly.pdbx_seq_one_letter_code
_entity_poly.pdbx_strand_id
1 'polypeptide(L)'
;MHSAGTAPAHHQRDSDAPVVRDLDWSALDAWILSMLDDKVFLSQVRRLDKFELAYVWRLTERALEKHRQAPSRAVAPIDVHRRLLEGLQGESLLISSSMFLNSLAEAERFFDISFKTLKSKIGKSLDTATSELAMRAARVTAAAAEVLGDFDMARKYMHTKNFALGGATPAELLKTSEGERLVLNELQAHAEGGPL
;
A
#
# COMPACT_ATOMS: atom_id res chain seq x y z
N MET A 1 6.73 27.17 66.58
CA MET A 1 5.58 26.71 65.77
C MET A 1 5.78 27.33 64.39
N HIS A 2 6.60 26.77 63.48
CA HIS A 2 6.31 25.63 62.57
C HIS A 2 4.92 25.80 61.92
N SER A 3 4.70 25.92 60.60
CA SER A 3 5.55 25.76 59.41
C SER A 3 4.90 26.48 58.23
N ALA A 4 5.72 26.97 57.28
CA ALA A 4 5.27 27.34 55.94
C ALA A 4 5.01 26.08 55.11
N GLY A 5 3.84 25.98 54.50
CA GLY A 5 3.41 24.85 53.66
C GLY A 5 3.31 25.27 52.20
N THR A 6 4.31 24.87 51.43
CA THR A 6 4.50 25.04 49.98
C THR A 6 3.37 24.40 49.17
N ALA A 7 2.83 25.13 48.19
CA ALA A 7 1.86 24.62 47.21
C ALA A 7 2.52 23.59 46.26
N PRO A 8 1.82 22.51 45.86
CA PRO A 8 2.37 21.58 44.89
C PRO A 8 2.20 22.14 43.48
N ALA A 9 3.32 22.35 42.80
CA ALA A 9 3.35 22.53 41.36
C ALA A 9 2.95 21.19 40.71
N HIS A 10 1.74 21.11 40.19
CA HIS A 10 1.36 20.05 39.27
C HIS A 10 2.21 20.20 38.00
N HIS A 11 3.28 19.43 37.92
CA HIS A 11 3.93 19.13 36.64
C HIS A 11 2.94 18.34 35.79
N GLN A 12 2.23 19.06 34.94
CA GLN A 12 1.66 18.55 33.71
C GLN A 12 2.85 18.02 32.90
N ARG A 13 3.15 16.73 33.02
CA ARG A 13 3.91 16.04 31.98
C ARG A 13 2.92 15.85 30.85
N ASP A 14 2.96 16.76 29.88
CA ASP A 14 2.49 16.48 28.53
C ASP A 14 3.27 15.25 28.05
N SER A 15 2.64 14.10 28.24
CA SER A 15 3.03 12.87 27.60
C SER A 15 2.67 13.01 26.12
N ASP A 16 3.58 13.59 25.35
CA ASP A 16 3.72 13.36 23.90
C ASP A 16 4.12 11.90 23.66
N ALA A 17 3.31 10.96 24.16
CA ALA A 17 3.33 9.61 23.64
C ALA A 17 2.84 9.74 22.19
N PRO A 18 3.57 9.20 21.19
CA PRO A 18 3.04 9.16 19.84
C PRO A 18 1.67 8.50 19.91
N VAL A 19 0.64 9.21 19.45
CA VAL A 19 -0.70 8.64 19.30
C VAL A 19 -0.54 7.46 18.37
N VAL A 20 -0.54 6.26 18.94
CA VAL A 20 -0.53 5.00 18.19
C VAL A 20 -1.75 5.05 17.29
N ARG A 21 -1.53 5.25 16.00
CA ARG A 21 -2.59 5.24 15.00
C ARG A 21 -2.70 3.82 14.50
N ASP A 22 -3.74 3.13 14.93
CA ASP A 22 -4.18 1.91 14.25
C ASP A 22 -4.36 2.23 12.76
N LEU A 23 -3.83 1.38 11.88
CA LEU A 23 -4.06 1.54 10.46
C LEU A 23 -5.56 1.37 10.19
N ASP A 24 -6.21 2.43 9.72
CA ASP A 24 -7.58 2.33 9.22
C ASP A 24 -7.58 1.61 7.87
N TRP A 25 -7.65 0.28 7.93
CA TRP A 25 -7.67 -0.59 6.76
C TRP A 25 -8.80 -0.24 5.78
N SER A 26 -9.93 0.25 6.30
CA SER A 26 -11.08 0.62 5.46
C SER A 26 -10.85 1.94 4.72
N ALA A 27 -10.15 2.89 5.34
CA ALA A 27 -9.70 4.11 4.67
C ALA A 27 -8.59 3.81 3.65
N LEU A 28 -7.66 2.92 3.99
CA LEU A 28 -6.58 2.47 3.10
C LEU A 28 -7.15 1.82 1.82
N ASP A 29 -8.09 0.89 1.98
CA ASP A 29 -8.76 0.23 0.85
C ASP A 29 -9.53 1.24 0.00
N ALA A 30 -10.24 2.18 0.62
CA ALA A 30 -10.98 3.21 -0.10
C ALA A 30 -10.05 4.11 -0.91
N TRP A 31 -8.89 4.49 -0.34
CA TRP A 31 -7.88 5.28 -1.01
C TRP A 31 -7.24 4.54 -2.21
N ILE A 32 -6.89 3.28 -2.04
CA ILE A 32 -6.30 2.48 -3.13
C ILE A 32 -7.31 2.29 -4.26
N LEU A 33 -8.55 1.94 -3.93
CA LEU A 33 -9.60 1.77 -4.92
C LEU A 33 -9.92 3.08 -5.63
N SER A 34 -9.96 4.23 -4.93
CA SER A 34 -10.21 5.51 -5.58
C SER A 34 -9.14 5.84 -6.63
N MET A 35 -7.88 5.49 -6.38
CA MET A 35 -6.79 5.61 -7.35
C MET A 35 -6.94 4.60 -8.48
N LEU A 36 -7.15 3.31 -8.18
CA LEU A 36 -7.24 2.24 -9.18
C LEU A 36 -8.48 2.35 -10.07
N ASP A 37 -9.51 3.11 -9.66
CA ASP A 37 -10.71 3.41 -10.44
C ASP A 37 -10.72 4.80 -11.08
N ASP A 38 -9.67 5.62 -10.87
CA ASP A 38 -9.56 6.94 -11.49
C ASP A 38 -9.35 6.81 -13.00
N LYS A 39 -10.44 6.97 -13.77
CA LYS A 39 -10.45 6.87 -15.23
C LYS A 39 -9.46 7.81 -15.91
N VAL A 40 -9.18 8.98 -15.33
CA VAL A 40 -8.22 9.93 -15.90
C VAL A 40 -6.81 9.39 -15.73
N PHE A 41 -6.47 8.94 -14.52
CA PHE A 41 -5.18 8.32 -14.22
C PHE A 41 -4.96 7.04 -15.05
N LEU A 42 -5.93 6.13 -15.08
CA LEU A 42 -5.87 4.92 -15.91
C LEU A 42 -5.66 5.25 -17.39
N SER A 43 -6.33 6.28 -17.91
CA SER A 43 -6.11 6.72 -19.29
C SER A 43 -4.70 7.24 -19.53
N GLN A 44 -4.08 7.92 -18.55
CA GLN A 44 -2.68 8.35 -18.63
C GLN A 44 -1.73 7.16 -18.70
N VAL A 45 -1.91 6.14 -17.85
CA VAL A 45 -1.10 4.91 -17.86
C VAL A 45 -1.28 4.13 -19.16
N ARG A 46 -2.50 4.08 -19.70
CA ARG A 46 -2.80 3.42 -20.98
C ARG A 46 -2.08 4.04 -22.17
N ARG A 47 -1.90 5.36 -22.17
CA ARG A 47 -1.33 6.13 -23.29
C ARG A 47 0.20 6.15 -23.28
N LEU A 48 0.84 5.40 -22.38
CA LEU A 48 2.30 5.34 -22.33
C LEU A 48 2.85 4.57 -23.54
N ASP A 49 3.70 5.24 -24.31
CA ASP A 49 4.40 4.63 -25.44
C ASP A 49 5.42 3.57 -25.00
N LYS A 50 5.93 3.71 -23.76
CA LYS A 50 6.88 2.79 -23.13
C LYS A 50 6.44 2.43 -21.71
N PHE A 51 6.34 1.13 -21.44
CA PHE A 51 5.99 0.59 -20.13
C PHE A 51 7.23 0.45 -19.23
N GLU A 52 7.92 1.55 -18.95
CA GLU A 52 8.99 1.55 -17.96
C GLU A 52 8.41 1.78 -16.57
N LEU A 53 8.61 0.82 -15.64
CA LEU A 53 8.02 0.90 -14.30
C LEU A 53 8.44 2.16 -13.54
N ALA A 54 9.66 2.67 -13.74
CA ALA A 54 10.08 3.93 -13.13
C ALA A 54 9.25 5.15 -13.60
N TYR A 55 8.77 5.13 -14.84
CA TYR A 55 7.87 6.17 -15.34
C TYR A 55 6.45 6.00 -14.79
N VAL A 56 5.94 4.76 -14.80
CA VAL A 56 4.63 4.43 -14.21
C VAL A 56 4.61 4.78 -12.72
N TRP A 57 5.71 4.54 -12.01
CA TRP A 57 5.86 4.88 -10.59
C TRP A 57 5.66 6.37 -10.34
N ARG A 58 6.35 7.24 -11.09
CA ARG A 58 6.19 8.71 -10.94
C ARG A 58 4.75 9.19 -11.16
N LEU A 59 4.01 8.54 -12.06
CA LEU A 59 2.58 8.84 -12.22
C LEU A 59 1.75 8.29 -11.06
N THR A 60 2.07 7.08 -10.62
CA THR A 60 1.38 6.37 -9.53
C THR A 60 1.55 7.10 -8.21
N GLU A 61 2.76 7.50 -7.84
CA GLU A 61 3.05 8.27 -6.63
C GLU A 61 2.27 9.60 -6.59
N ARG A 62 2.23 10.33 -7.71
CA ARG A 62 1.42 11.56 -7.81
C ARG A 62 -0.08 11.28 -7.66
N ALA A 63 -0.56 10.18 -8.21
CA ALA A 63 -1.96 9.78 -8.08
C ALA A 63 -2.27 9.38 -6.63
N LEU A 64 -1.40 8.58 -5.99
CA LEU A 64 -1.51 8.20 -4.59
C LEU A 64 -1.61 9.43 -3.69
N GLU A 65 -0.69 10.39 -3.85
CA GLU A 65 -0.70 11.62 -3.04
C GLU A 65 -1.94 12.48 -3.28
N LYS A 66 -2.36 12.63 -4.55
CA LYS A 66 -3.62 13.32 -4.91
C LYS A 66 -4.83 12.68 -4.23
N HIS A 67 -4.93 11.34 -4.26
CA HIS A 67 -6.06 10.61 -3.69
C HIS A 67 -6.00 10.51 -2.16
N ARG A 68 -4.81 10.56 -1.56
CA ARG A 68 -4.63 10.63 -0.09
C ARG A 68 -5.24 11.90 0.49
N GLN A 69 -5.13 13.01 -0.24
CA GLN A 69 -5.67 14.32 0.18
C GLN A 69 -7.17 14.49 -0.12
N ALA A 70 -7.74 13.63 -0.95
CA ALA A 70 -9.16 13.67 -1.25
C ALA A 70 -9.97 13.06 -0.10
N PRO A 71 -11.15 13.61 0.24
CA PRO A 71 -12.02 12.98 1.22
C PRO A 71 -12.52 11.64 0.68
N SER A 72 -11.90 10.55 1.13
CA SER A 72 -12.34 9.19 0.83
C SER A 72 -13.17 8.67 2.00
N ARG A 73 -14.36 8.16 1.70
CA ARG A 73 -15.21 7.51 2.71
C ARG A 73 -14.72 6.08 2.87
N ALA A 74 -14.47 5.66 4.11
CA ALA A 74 -14.18 4.28 4.47
C ALA A 74 -15.10 3.31 3.69
N VAL A 75 -14.48 2.34 3.02
CA VAL A 75 -15.19 1.34 2.21
C VAL A 75 -15.43 0.09 3.05
N ALA A 76 -16.63 -0.49 2.96
CA ALA A 76 -16.90 -1.73 3.67
C ALA A 76 -16.18 -2.91 2.99
N PRO A 77 -15.68 -3.91 3.74
CA PRO A 77 -14.97 -5.06 3.16
C PRO A 77 -15.78 -5.81 2.09
N ILE A 78 -17.10 -5.85 2.22
CA ILE A 78 -17.99 -6.47 1.22
C ILE A 78 -17.98 -5.73 -0.12
N ASP A 79 -17.78 -4.41 -0.11
CA ASP A 79 -17.73 -3.61 -1.33
C ASP A 79 -16.38 -3.78 -2.03
N VAL A 80 -15.28 -3.90 -1.27
CA VAL A 80 -13.97 -4.30 -1.80
C VAL A 80 -14.07 -5.66 -2.48
N HIS A 81 -14.68 -6.65 -1.82
CA HIS A 81 -14.92 -7.98 -2.39
C HIS A 81 -15.70 -7.91 -3.71
N ARG A 82 -16.84 -7.20 -3.75
CA ARG A 82 -17.64 -7.02 -4.98
C ARG A 82 -16.82 -6.37 -6.08
N ARG A 83 -16.07 -5.32 -5.76
CA ARG A 83 -15.21 -4.62 -6.72
C ARG A 83 -14.16 -5.55 -7.32
N LEU A 84 -13.56 -6.44 -6.52
CA LEU A 84 -12.60 -7.43 -7.01
C LEU A 84 -13.25 -8.52 -7.87
N LEU A 85 -14.51 -8.89 -7.60
CA LEU A 85 -15.29 -9.78 -8.47
C LEU A 85 -15.60 -9.15 -9.83
N GLU A 86 -15.88 -7.84 -9.87
CA GLU A 86 -16.08 -7.09 -11.12
C GLU A 86 -14.78 -6.99 -11.96
N GLY A 87 -13.65 -7.09 -11.28
CA GLY A 87 -12.32 -7.05 -11.88
C GLY A 87 -11.74 -5.64 -11.99
N LEU A 88 -10.50 -5.47 -11.57
CA LEU A 88 -9.78 -4.21 -11.72
C LEU A 88 -9.41 -3.97 -13.18
N GLN A 89 -9.16 -2.71 -13.56
CA GLN A 89 -8.72 -2.40 -14.93
C GLN A 89 -7.29 -2.91 -15.14
N GLY A 90 -6.95 -3.36 -16.35
CA GLY A 90 -5.68 -4.01 -16.65
C GLY A 90 -4.43 -3.17 -16.38
N GLU A 91 -4.57 -1.85 -16.39
CA GLU A 91 -3.54 -0.89 -15.96
C GLU A 91 -3.12 -1.11 -14.50
N SER A 92 -4.00 -1.67 -13.66
CA SER A 92 -3.71 -1.99 -12.26
C SER A 92 -2.53 -2.94 -12.12
N LEU A 93 -2.24 -3.78 -13.12
CA LEU A 93 -1.03 -4.60 -13.16
C LEU A 93 0.25 -3.74 -13.15
N LEU A 94 0.30 -2.72 -14.00
CA LEU A 94 1.46 -1.83 -14.10
C LEU A 94 1.54 -0.89 -12.91
N ILE A 95 0.40 -0.36 -12.47
CA ILE A 95 0.30 0.53 -11.32
C ILE A 95 0.83 -0.20 -10.09
N SER A 96 0.22 -1.32 -9.72
CA SER A 96 0.66 -2.12 -8.55
C SER A 96 2.09 -2.64 -8.69
N SER A 97 2.53 -3.08 -9.88
CA SER A 97 3.93 -3.45 -10.11
C SER A 97 4.88 -2.30 -9.80
N SER A 98 4.57 -1.09 -10.29
CA SER A 98 5.44 0.08 -10.11
C SER A 98 5.57 0.51 -8.65
N MET A 99 4.58 0.15 -7.82
CA MET A 99 4.56 0.48 -6.40
C MET A 99 5.66 -0.24 -5.63
N PHE A 100 6.11 -1.42 -6.05
CA PHE A 100 7.11 -2.16 -5.28
C PHE A 100 8.17 -2.86 -6.12
N LEU A 101 8.04 -3.00 -7.44
CA LEU A 101 9.01 -3.69 -8.29
C LEU A 101 9.91 -2.71 -9.04
N ASN A 102 11.08 -3.19 -9.44
CA ASN A 102 12.09 -2.38 -10.12
C ASN A 102 12.12 -2.61 -11.64
N SER A 103 11.53 -3.70 -12.12
CA SER A 103 11.54 -4.03 -13.54
C SER A 103 10.28 -4.78 -14.01
N LEU A 104 10.00 -4.69 -15.32
CA LEU A 104 8.94 -5.49 -15.93
C LEU A 104 9.19 -7.01 -15.79
N ALA A 105 10.45 -7.43 -15.79
CA ALA A 105 10.79 -8.84 -15.63
C ALA A 105 10.42 -9.37 -14.23
N GLU A 106 10.52 -8.53 -13.19
CA GLU A 106 9.98 -8.86 -11.86
C GLU A 106 8.46 -8.93 -11.89
N ALA A 107 7.79 -8.01 -12.59
CA ALA A 107 6.34 -8.01 -12.71
C ALA A 107 5.83 -9.28 -13.41
N GLU A 108 6.49 -9.72 -14.49
CA GLU A 108 6.17 -10.97 -15.18
C GLU A 108 6.26 -12.18 -14.23
N ARG A 109 7.30 -12.24 -13.39
CA ARG A 109 7.49 -13.31 -12.39
C ARG A 109 6.50 -13.23 -11.24
N PHE A 110 6.09 -12.02 -10.86
CA PHE A 110 5.16 -11.81 -9.76
C PHE A 110 3.74 -12.25 -10.15
N PHE A 111 3.27 -11.78 -11.30
CA PHE A 111 1.93 -12.09 -11.84
C PHE A 111 1.84 -13.41 -12.61
N ASP A 112 2.97 -14.06 -12.86
CA ASP A 112 3.07 -15.28 -13.69
C ASP A 112 2.46 -15.11 -15.09
N ILE A 113 2.75 -13.95 -15.71
CA ILE A 113 2.28 -13.61 -17.05
C ILE A 113 3.42 -13.00 -17.87
N SER A 114 3.42 -13.28 -19.17
CA SER A 114 4.35 -12.60 -20.08
C SER A 114 4.00 -11.11 -20.25
N PHE A 115 4.98 -10.32 -20.67
CA PHE A 115 4.80 -8.91 -21.01
C PHE A 115 3.80 -8.72 -22.15
N LYS A 116 3.76 -9.67 -23.10
CA LYS A 116 2.74 -9.71 -24.15
C LYS A 116 1.34 -9.86 -23.56
N THR A 117 1.18 -10.77 -22.59
CA THR A 117 -0.09 -10.98 -21.88
C THR A 117 -0.47 -9.73 -21.09
N LEU A 118 0.45 -9.15 -20.32
CA LEU A 118 0.25 -7.91 -19.57
C LEU A 118 -0.24 -6.78 -20.50
N LYS A 119 0.45 -6.55 -21.62
CA LYS A 119 0.02 -5.57 -22.63
C LYS A 119 -1.37 -5.84 -23.17
N SER A 120 -1.72 -7.12 -23.40
CA SER A 120 -3.03 -7.50 -23.92
C SER A 120 -4.19 -7.27 -22.93
N LYS A 121 -3.89 -7.13 -21.63
CA LYS A 121 -4.85 -6.82 -20.56
C LYS A 121 -5.11 -5.32 -20.42
N ILE A 122 -4.22 -4.45 -20.89
CA ILE A 122 -4.39 -2.99 -20.82
C ILE A 122 -5.70 -2.58 -21.50
N GLY A 123 -6.52 -1.79 -20.79
CA GLY A 123 -7.85 -1.37 -21.26
C GLY A 123 -8.93 -2.45 -21.16
N LYS A 124 -8.67 -3.60 -20.54
CA LYS A 124 -9.65 -4.67 -20.26
C LYS A 124 -9.77 -4.88 -18.75
N SER A 125 -10.88 -5.49 -18.34
CA SER A 125 -11.01 -5.96 -16.96
C SER A 125 -10.12 -7.19 -16.70
N LEU A 126 -9.50 -7.23 -15.53
CA LEU A 126 -8.76 -8.37 -15.01
C LEU A 126 -9.72 -9.40 -14.44
N ASP A 127 -9.31 -10.66 -14.41
CA ASP A 127 -10.03 -11.67 -13.63
C ASP A 127 -9.85 -11.40 -12.12
N THR A 128 -10.67 -12.08 -11.30
CA THR A 128 -10.68 -11.93 -9.85
C THR A 128 -9.31 -12.21 -9.23
N ALA A 129 -8.65 -13.31 -9.61
CA ALA A 129 -7.37 -13.69 -9.03
C ALA A 129 -6.26 -12.66 -9.30
N THR A 130 -6.21 -12.15 -10.54
CA THR A 130 -5.25 -11.11 -10.91
C THR A 130 -5.57 -9.77 -10.23
N SER A 131 -6.86 -9.46 -10.08
CA SER A 131 -7.34 -8.27 -9.36
C SER A 131 -6.96 -8.30 -7.88
N GLU A 132 -7.16 -9.43 -7.21
CA GLU A 132 -6.75 -9.65 -5.82
C GLU A 132 -5.25 -9.47 -5.64
N LEU A 133 -4.45 -10.04 -6.54
CA LEU A 133 -2.99 -9.94 -6.48
C LEU A 133 -2.51 -8.49 -6.66
N ALA A 134 -3.10 -7.75 -7.60
CA ALA A 134 -2.80 -6.32 -7.79
C ALA A 134 -3.23 -5.48 -6.57
N MET A 135 -4.41 -5.74 -6.01
CA MET A 135 -4.92 -5.05 -4.81
C MET A 135 -4.00 -5.29 -3.61
N ARG A 136 -3.59 -6.53 -3.36
CA ARG A 136 -2.66 -6.89 -2.30
C ARG A 136 -1.34 -6.13 -2.38
N ALA A 137 -0.74 -6.11 -3.56
CA ALA A 137 0.51 -5.38 -3.80
C ALA A 137 0.35 -3.87 -3.49
N ALA A 138 -0.76 -3.28 -3.95
CA ALA A 138 -1.05 -1.88 -3.67
C ALA A 138 -1.30 -1.63 -2.17
N ARG A 139 -2.07 -2.51 -1.51
CA ARG A 139 -2.41 -2.43 -0.09
C ARG A 139 -1.19 -2.46 0.80
N VAL A 140 -0.34 -3.45 0.64
CA VAL A 140 0.86 -3.59 1.47
C VAL A 140 1.81 -2.41 1.27
N THR A 141 2.00 -1.96 0.02
CA THR A 141 2.89 -0.83 -0.23
C THR A 141 2.34 0.47 0.36
N ALA A 142 1.04 0.72 0.22
CA ALA A 142 0.39 1.90 0.80
C ALA A 142 0.42 1.86 2.34
N ALA A 143 0.15 0.70 2.95
CA ALA A 143 0.27 0.51 4.39
C ALA A 143 1.70 0.79 4.87
N ALA A 144 2.70 0.27 4.18
CA ALA A 144 4.10 0.53 4.51
C ALA A 144 4.43 2.03 4.40
N ALA A 145 3.84 2.76 3.45
CA ALA A 145 4.03 4.21 3.34
C ALA A 145 3.38 4.99 4.50
N GLU A 146 2.21 4.57 4.97
CA GLU A 146 1.57 5.16 6.16
C GLU A 146 2.40 4.93 7.43
N VAL A 147 2.97 3.73 7.57
CA VAL A 147 3.75 3.34 8.76
C VAL A 147 5.17 3.93 8.75
N LEU A 148 5.84 3.91 7.60
CA LEU A 148 7.25 4.30 7.47
C LEU A 148 7.43 5.75 7.05
N GLY A 149 6.34 6.46 6.75
CA GLY A 149 6.28 7.91 6.55
C GLY A 149 6.24 8.35 5.08
N ASP A 150 6.82 7.59 4.15
CA ASP A 150 6.78 7.92 2.73
C ASP A 150 6.86 6.69 1.80
N PHE A 151 6.60 6.92 0.52
CA PHE A 151 6.58 5.85 -0.48
C PHE A 151 7.96 5.33 -0.88
N ASP A 152 9.02 6.11 -0.73
CA ASP A 152 10.38 5.64 -1.00
C ASP A 152 10.84 4.66 0.09
N MET A 153 10.52 4.94 1.35
CA MET A 153 10.72 4.04 2.48
C MET A 153 9.87 2.78 2.34
N ALA A 154 8.61 2.91 1.91
CA ALA A 154 7.77 1.76 1.61
C ALA A 154 8.41 0.86 0.54
N ARG A 155 8.87 1.44 -0.58
CA ARG A 155 9.52 0.69 -1.66
C ARG A 155 10.79 0.01 -1.21
N LYS A 156 11.60 0.67 -0.38
CA LYS A 156 12.80 0.07 0.21
C LYS A 156 12.43 -1.09 1.15
N TYR A 157 11.43 -0.91 2.00
CA TYR A 157 10.93 -1.94 2.90
C TYR A 157 10.48 -3.18 2.15
N MET A 158 9.77 -3.02 1.01
CA MET A 158 9.32 -4.13 0.18
C MET A 158 10.43 -5.09 -0.27
N HIS A 159 11.68 -4.62 -0.35
CA HIS A 159 12.87 -5.40 -0.72
C HIS A 159 13.83 -5.67 0.43
N THR A 160 13.51 -5.22 1.64
CA THR A 160 14.36 -5.41 2.81
C THR A 160 14.00 -6.74 3.48
N LYS A 161 15.01 -7.56 3.74
CA LYS A 161 14.84 -8.81 4.49
C LYS A 161 14.42 -8.46 5.92
N ASN A 162 13.35 -9.07 6.40
CA ASN A 162 12.75 -8.74 7.70
C ASN A 162 12.78 -9.98 8.61
N PHE A 163 13.33 -9.82 9.82
CA PHE A 163 13.47 -10.92 10.78
C PHE A 163 12.12 -11.42 11.29
N ALA A 164 11.18 -10.52 11.57
CA ALA A 164 9.81 -10.85 11.98
C ALA A 164 9.04 -11.61 10.88
N LEU A 165 9.43 -11.43 9.62
CA LEU A 165 8.91 -12.19 8.47
C LEU A 165 9.70 -13.47 8.17
N GLY A 166 10.48 -13.98 9.15
CA GLY A 166 11.28 -15.20 9.00
C GLY A 166 12.46 -15.05 8.03
N GLY A 167 12.94 -13.82 7.83
CA GLY A 167 14.01 -13.51 6.88
C GLY A 167 13.55 -13.42 5.42
N ALA A 168 12.24 -13.38 5.15
CA ALA A 168 11.73 -13.05 3.81
C ALA A 168 11.69 -11.52 3.60
N THR A 169 11.59 -11.08 2.35
CA THR A 169 11.17 -9.71 2.04
C THR A 169 9.64 -9.65 1.94
N PRO A 170 9.02 -8.50 2.21
CA PRO A 170 7.58 -8.34 2.01
C PRO A 170 7.14 -8.71 0.59
N ALA A 171 7.88 -8.31 -0.45
CA ALA A 171 7.57 -8.62 -1.85
C ALA A 171 7.53 -10.12 -2.15
N GLU A 172 8.39 -10.92 -1.51
CA GLU A 172 8.41 -12.39 -1.66
C GLU A 172 7.12 -13.05 -1.13
N LEU A 173 6.49 -12.45 -0.11
CA LEU A 173 5.32 -13.01 0.56
C LEU A 173 4.00 -12.67 -0.14
N LEU A 174 3.95 -11.62 -0.97
CA LEU A 174 2.69 -11.13 -1.55
C LEU A 174 2.05 -12.04 -2.60
N LYS A 175 2.63 -13.20 -2.92
CA LYS A 175 1.98 -14.17 -3.80
C LYS A 175 0.74 -14.81 -3.19
N THR A 176 0.58 -14.78 -1.87
CA THR A 176 -0.55 -15.40 -1.17
C THR A 176 -1.22 -14.44 -0.20
N SER A 177 -2.48 -14.72 0.14
CA SER A 177 -3.22 -13.99 1.17
C SER A 177 -2.61 -14.15 2.56
N GLU A 178 -2.07 -15.34 2.87
CA GLU A 178 -1.37 -15.55 4.14
C GLU A 178 -0.10 -14.71 4.24
N GLY A 179 0.66 -14.61 3.15
CA GLY A 179 1.86 -13.76 3.13
C GLY A 179 1.52 -12.28 3.26
N GLU A 180 0.46 -11.80 2.60
CA GLU A 180 -0.09 -10.45 2.82
C GLU A 180 -0.41 -10.21 4.30
N ARG A 181 -1.14 -11.14 4.92
CA ARG A 181 -1.54 -11.03 6.33
C ARG A 181 -0.33 -10.94 7.27
N LEU A 182 0.72 -11.73 7.01
CA LEU A 182 1.96 -11.68 7.78
C LEU A 182 2.62 -10.29 7.70
N VAL A 183 2.73 -9.73 6.49
CA VAL A 183 3.32 -8.41 6.28
C VAL A 183 2.49 -7.31 6.93
N LEU A 184 1.17 -7.32 6.75
CA LEU A 184 0.29 -6.30 7.33
C LEU A 184 0.30 -6.34 8.86
N ASN A 185 0.32 -7.55 9.45
CA ASN A 185 0.45 -7.70 10.89
C ASN A 185 1.78 -7.16 11.42
N GLU A 186 2.88 -7.36 10.69
CA GLU A 186 4.18 -6.82 11.05
C GLU A 186 4.21 -5.28 10.96
N LEU A 187 3.65 -4.70 9.91
CA LEU A 187 3.51 -3.24 9.76
C LEU A 187 2.66 -2.63 10.88
N GLN A 188 1.55 -3.28 11.25
CA GLN A 188 0.72 -2.85 12.37
C GLN A 188 1.49 -2.90 13.69
N ALA A 189 2.23 -3.99 13.95
CA ALA A 189 3.07 -4.09 15.14
C ALA A 189 4.15 -3.00 15.18
N HIS A 190 4.73 -2.62 14.04
CA HIS A 190 5.66 -1.50 13.94
C HIS A 190 4.99 -0.15 14.27
N ALA A 191 3.78 0.08 13.75
CA ALA A 191 3.00 1.29 14.04
C ALA A 191 2.66 1.44 15.54
N GLU A 192 2.52 0.32 16.25
CA GLU A 192 2.30 0.27 17.70
C GLU A 192 3.59 0.42 18.54
N GLY A 193 4.75 0.61 17.89
CA GLY A 193 6.05 0.80 18.55
C GLY A 193 6.89 -0.48 18.71
N GLY A 194 6.55 -1.54 17.97
CA GLY A 194 7.35 -2.76 17.91
C GLY A 194 8.72 -2.56 17.23
N PRO A 195 9.79 -3.25 17.69
CA PRO A 195 11.11 -3.19 17.07
C PRO A 195 11.14 -3.92 15.71
N LEU A 196 12.03 -3.46 14.82
CA LEU A 196 12.38 -4.10 13.54
C LEU A 196 13.22 -5.37 13.72
#